data_AF-A0A3Q7I2Y8-F1
#
_entry.id   AF-A0A3Q7I2Y8-F1
#
_cell.length_a   1.000
_cell.length_b   1.000
_cell.length_c   1.000
_cell.angle_alpha   90.00
_cell.angle_beta   90.00
_cell.angle_gamma   90.00
#
_symmetry.space_group_name_H-M   'P 1'
#
loop_
_entity.id
_entity.type
_entity.pdbx_description
1 polymer ?
#
loop_
_entity_poly.entity_id
_entity_poly.type
_entity_poly.pdbx_seq_one_letter_code
_entity_poly.pdbx_strand_id
1 'polypeptide(L)'
;GTSLIDFYSKGGDVGSVRRVFDDLLVKSTATWTAIIASCVNVGKSEISLQLLRNMLETDVVPDNYVVSNIFGACSSLKYIKGGKEIHCYVLRRGAKMNVTVSNVLIDFYMKCGEVKTAR
;
A
#
# COMPACT_ATOMS: atom_id res chain seq x y z
N GLY A 1 11.23 -8.52 -12.83
CA GLY A 1 10.67 -7.32 -12.16
C GLY A 1 10.55 -7.56 -10.67
N THR A 2 9.59 -8.39 -10.24
CA THR A 2 9.32 -8.71 -8.83
C THR A 2 10.50 -9.35 -8.09
N SER A 3 11.27 -10.24 -8.72
CA SER A 3 12.45 -10.87 -8.12
C SER A 3 13.59 -9.90 -7.81
N LEU A 4 13.80 -8.89 -8.67
CA LEU A 4 14.80 -7.83 -8.46
C LEU A 4 14.34 -6.87 -7.35
N ILE A 5 13.06 -6.50 -7.34
CA ILE A 5 12.50 -5.64 -6.27
C ILE A 5 12.58 -6.35 -4.91
N ASP A 6 12.27 -7.65 -4.83
CA ASP A 6 12.40 -8.44 -3.60
C ASP A 6 13.86 -8.56 -3.14
N PHE A 7 14.78 -8.77 -4.08
CA PHE A 7 16.22 -8.84 -3.80
C PHE A 7 16.76 -7.52 -3.20
N TYR A 8 16.47 -6.39 -3.83
CA TYR A 8 16.92 -5.08 -3.32
C TYR A 8 16.17 -4.66 -2.06
N SER A 9 14.91 -5.08 -1.89
CA SER A 9 14.15 -4.79 -0.67
C SER A 9 14.75 -5.45 0.57
N LYS A 10 15.39 -6.62 0.44
CA LYS A 10 16.09 -7.28 1.55
C LYS A 10 17.38 -6.57 1.95
N GLY A 11 17.95 -5.75 1.07
CA GLY A 11 19.10 -4.89 1.35
C GLY A 11 18.76 -3.56 2.04
N GLY A 12 17.47 -3.23 2.24
CA GLY A 12 17.02 -2.01 2.92
C GLY A 12 17.20 -0.70 2.12
N ASP A 13 17.80 -0.75 0.94
CA ASP A 13 18.01 0.42 0.09
C ASP A 13 16.80 0.69 -0.83
N VAL A 14 15.80 1.38 -0.28
CA VAL A 14 14.61 1.84 -1.02
C VAL A 14 14.97 2.68 -2.24
N GLY A 15 16.11 3.40 -2.24
CA GLY A 15 16.55 4.20 -3.38
C GLY A 15 16.88 3.33 -4.59
N SER A 16 17.60 2.23 -4.38
CA SER A 16 17.88 1.24 -5.42
C SER A 16 16.61 0.53 -5.90
N VAL A 17 15.72 0.15 -4.97
CA VAL A 17 14.44 -0.48 -5.33
C VAL A 17 13.59 0.46 -6.20
N ARG A 18 13.57 1.76 -5.88
CA ARG A 18 12.83 2.77 -6.64
C ARG A 18 13.38 2.96 -8.06
N ARG A 19 14.71 3.02 -8.23
CA ARG A 19 15.33 3.11 -9.56
C ARG A 19 14.96 1.91 -10.43
N VAL A 20 15.10 0.70 -9.88
CA VAL A 20 14.73 -0.54 -10.58
C VAL A 20 13.25 -0.53 -10.95
N PHE A 21 12.38 -0.03 -10.07
CA PHE A 21 10.95 0.10 -10.36
C PHE A 21 10.66 1.11 -11.47
N ASP A 22 11.31 2.28 -11.44
CA ASP A 22 11.12 3.35 -12.41
C ASP A 22 11.56 2.88 -13.83
N ASP A 23 12.66 2.13 -13.92
CA ASP A 23 13.19 1.54 -15.16
C ASP A 23 12.31 0.43 -15.77
N LEU A 24 11.31 -0.08 -15.05
CA LEU A 24 10.38 -1.08 -15.60
C LEU A 24 9.49 -0.45 -16.68
N LEU A 25 9.61 -0.96 -17.91
CA LEU A 25 8.75 -0.62 -19.05
C LEU A 25 7.27 -0.97 -18.79
N VAL A 26 7.02 -2.07 -18.09
CA VAL A 26 5.67 -2.52 -17.73
C VAL A 26 5.62 -2.76 -16.22
N LYS A 27 4.74 -2.01 -15.55
CA LYS A 27 4.50 -2.10 -14.11
C LYS A 27 3.21 -2.88 -13.87
N SER A 28 3.33 -4.09 -13.31
CA SER A 28 2.21 -4.94 -12.93
C SER A 28 1.81 -4.74 -11.47
N THR A 29 0.63 -5.25 -11.07
CA THR A 29 0.20 -5.28 -9.66
C THR A 29 1.33 -5.76 -8.75
N ALA A 30 1.98 -6.87 -9.08
CA ALA A 30 3.03 -7.45 -8.26
C ALA A 30 4.27 -6.54 -8.11
N THR A 31 4.64 -5.76 -9.14
CA THR A 31 5.75 -4.80 -9.03
C THR A 31 5.39 -3.59 -8.18
N TRP A 32 4.15 -3.09 -8.28
CA TRP A 32 3.62 -2.05 -7.40
C TRP A 32 3.56 -2.51 -5.96
N THR A 33 3.05 -3.73 -5.73
CA THR A 33 3.00 -4.37 -4.41
C THR A 33 4.37 -4.41 -3.77
N ALA A 34 5.38 -4.87 -4.52
CA ALA A 34 6.71 -5.09 -3.99
C ALA A 34 7.42 -3.75 -3.62
N ILE A 35 7.30 -2.69 -4.44
CA ILE A 35 7.88 -1.38 -4.08
C ILE A 35 7.14 -0.73 -2.90
N ILE A 36 5.80 -0.82 -2.85
CA ILE A 36 5.00 -0.26 -1.75
C ILE A 36 5.34 -0.98 -0.45
N ALA A 37 5.36 -2.32 -0.45
CA ALA A 37 5.72 -3.11 0.73
C ALA A 37 7.15 -2.83 1.20
N SER A 38 8.10 -2.68 0.27
CA SER A 38 9.48 -2.29 0.59
C SER A 38 9.54 -0.94 1.33
N CYS A 39 8.81 0.08 0.84
CA CYS A 39 8.72 1.38 1.50
C CYS A 39 8.09 1.28 2.89
N VAL A 40 7.05 0.46 3.07
CA VAL A 40 6.40 0.25 4.38
C VAL A 40 7.35 -0.42 5.36
N ASN A 41 8.06 -1.47 4.94
CA ASN A 41 8.99 -2.21 5.79
C ASN A 41 10.17 -1.36 6.29
N VAL A 42 10.61 -0.39 5.49
CA VAL A 42 11.70 0.54 5.85
C VAL A 42 11.17 1.81 6.57
N GLY A 43 9.86 1.87 6.86
CA GLY A 43 9.23 3.00 7.56
C GLY A 43 9.08 4.26 6.69
N LYS A 44 9.24 4.15 5.36
CA LYS A 44 9.04 5.22 4.38
C LYS A 44 7.58 5.31 3.95
N SER A 45 6.69 5.43 4.94
CA SER A 45 5.25 5.38 4.74
C SER A 45 4.68 6.53 3.88
N GLU A 46 5.31 7.70 3.82
CA GLU A 46 4.88 8.78 2.91
C GLU A 46 5.12 8.40 1.43
N ILE A 47 6.27 7.77 1.14
CA ILE A 47 6.63 7.33 -0.21
C ILE A 47 5.72 6.19 -0.65
N SER A 48 5.39 5.26 0.26
CA SER A 48 4.47 4.15 -0.06
C SER A 48 3.07 4.66 -0.45
N LEU A 49 2.59 5.73 0.19
CA LEU A 49 1.33 6.37 -0.14
C LEU A 49 1.34 7.11 -1.48
N GLN A 50 2.45 7.78 -1.80
CA GLN A 50 2.61 8.40 -3.12
C GLN A 50 2.64 7.35 -4.23
N LEU A 51 3.39 6.27 -4.05
CA LEU A 51 3.44 5.15 -5.00
C LEU A 51 2.07 4.51 -5.20
N LEU A 52 1.31 4.38 -4.13
CA LEU A 52 -0.05 3.88 -4.21
C LEU A 52 -0.97 4.82 -5.00
N ARG A 53 -0.93 6.14 -4.76
CA ARG A 53 -1.73 7.07 -5.56
C ARG A 53 -1.39 6.94 -7.04
N ASN A 54 -0.10 6.86 -7.38
CA ASN A 54 0.34 6.62 -8.75
C ASN A 54 -0.21 5.28 -9.29
N MET A 55 -0.24 4.22 -8.48
CA MET A 55 -0.87 2.94 -8.85
C MET A 55 -2.37 3.11 -9.09
N LEU A 56 -3.08 3.86 -8.24
CA LEU A 56 -4.53 4.09 -8.37
C LEU A 56 -4.91 4.94 -9.60
N GLU A 57 -3.99 5.78 -10.08
CA GLU A 57 -4.12 6.53 -11.34
C GLU A 57 -3.90 5.65 -12.58
N THR A 58 -3.43 4.41 -12.41
CA THR A 58 -3.35 3.41 -13.48
C THR A 58 -4.54 2.45 -13.43
N ASP A 59 -4.73 1.67 -14.49
CA ASP A 59 -5.74 0.60 -14.53
C ASP A 59 -5.37 -0.64 -13.69
N VAL A 60 -4.25 -0.59 -12.95
CA VAL A 60 -3.77 -1.70 -12.13
C VAL A 60 -4.55 -1.77 -10.83
N VAL A 61 -5.25 -2.90 -10.60
CA VAL A 61 -6.02 -3.12 -9.37
C VAL A 61 -5.11 -3.63 -8.25
N PRO A 62 -5.06 -2.95 -7.09
CA PRO A 62 -4.41 -3.44 -5.88
C PRO A 62 -5.08 -4.71 -5.35
N ASP A 63 -4.27 -5.67 -4.92
CA ASP A 63 -4.76 -6.85 -4.21
C ASP A 63 -4.96 -6.59 -2.69
N ASN A 64 -5.55 -7.56 -1.99
CA ASN A 64 -5.79 -7.47 -0.55
C ASN A 64 -4.50 -7.33 0.28
N TYR A 65 -3.36 -7.80 -0.23
CA TYR A 65 -2.08 -7.71 0.45
C TYR A 65 -1.53 -6.27 0.38
N VAL A 66 -1.62 -5.62 -0.78
CA VAL A 66 -1.32 -4.19 -0.95
C VAL A 66 -2.16 -3.36 0.00
N VAL A 67 -3.48 -3.57 -0.06
CA VAL A 67 -4.45 -2.82 0.76
C VAL A 67 -4.14 -2.95 2.25
N SER A 68 -3.80 -4.16 2.73
CA SER A 68 -3.44 -4.41 4.13
C SER A 68 -2.16 -3.65 4.53
N ASN A 69 -1.10 -3.71 3.72
CA ASN A 69 0.15 -3.01 4.00
C ASN A 69 -0.05 -1.49 4.09
N ILE A 70 -0.92 -0.94 3.25
CA ILE A 70 -1.22 0.48 3.22
C ILE A 70 -1.99 0.91 4.47
N PHE A 71 -3.01 0.15 4.88
CA PHE A 71 -3.70 0.46 6.13
C PHE A 71 -2.75 0.40 7.32
N GLY A 72 -1.82 -0.56 7.34
CA GLY A 72 -0.73 -0.59 8.31
C GLY A 72 0.14 0.67 8.29
N ALA A 73 0.56 1.11 7.11
CA ALA A 73 1.37 2.33 6.96
C ALA A 73 0.63 3.60 7.38
N CYS A 74 -0.63 3.75 6.95
CA CYS A 74 -1.52 4.84 7.37
C CYS A 74 -1.74 4.83 8.88
N SER A 75 -1.90 3.66 9.48
CA SER A 75 -2.09 3.46 10.93
C SER A 75 -0.86 3.94 11.70
N SER A 76 0.34 3.53 11.28
CA SER A 76 1.62 3.96 11.87
C SER A 76 1.87 5.46 11.76
N LEU A 77 1.44 6.10 10.66
CA LEU A 77 1.56 7.54 10.46
C LEU A 77 0.39 8.36 11.02
N LYS A 78 -0.66 7.72 11.54
CA LYS A 78 -1.96 8.35 11.82
C LYS A 78 -2.53 9.15 10.64
N TYR A 79 -2.26 8.69 9.41
CA TYR A 79 -2.66 9.37 8.19
C TYR A 79 -4.08 9.00 7.76
N ILE A 80 -5.06 9.58 8.44
CA ILE A 80 -6.48 9.26 8.26
C ILE A 80 -6.97 9.51 6.82
N LYS A 81 -6.46 10.56 6.16
CA LYS A 81 -6.88 10.94 4.80
C LYS A 81 -6.54 9.86 3.78
N GLY A 82 -5.31 9.34 3.80
CA GLY A 82 -4.89 8.28 2.88
C GLY A 82 -5.62 6.95 3.11
N GLY A 83 -5.87 6.60 4.38
CA GLY A 83 -6.68 5.41 4.66
C GLY A 83 -8.13 5.55 4.20
N LYS A 84 -8.75 6.73 4.32
CA LYS A 84 -10.09 7.00 3.77
C LYS A 84 -10.11 6.93 2.24
N GLU A 85 -9.10 7.46 1.55
CA GLU A 85 -8.97 7.35 0.09
C GLU A 85 -8.97 5.88 -0.37
N ILE A 86 -8.22 5.03 0.32
CA ILE A 86 -8.12 3.60 -0.01
C ILE A 86 -9.36 2.82 0.38
N HIS A 87 -9.94 3.11 1.54
CA HIS A 87 -11.21 2.51 1.94
C HIS A 87 -12.29 2.79 0.88
N CYS A 88 -12.41 4.04 0.43
CA CYS A 88 -13.30 4.42 -0.67
C CYS A 88 -12.99 3.70 -1.99
N TYR A 89 -11.72 3.54 -2.34
CA TYR A 89 -11.30 2.82 -3.54
C TYR A 89 -11.77 1.35 -3.51
N VAL A 90 -11.54 0.66 -2.38
CA VAL A 90 -11.94 -0.75 -2.18
C VAL A 90 -13.45 -0.91 -2.29
N LEU A 91 -14.22 -0.01 -1.65
CA LEU A 91 -15.68 -0.02 -1.71
C LEU A 91 -16.21 0.20 -3.13
N ARG A 92 -15.66 1.17 -3.88
CA ARG A 92 -16.10 1.48 -5.25
C ARG A 92 -15.85 0.35 -6.24
N ARG A 93 -14.75 -0.40 -6.06
CA ARG A 93 -14.40 -1.54 -6.92
C ARG A 93 -15.19 -2.81 -6.58
N GLY A 94 -16.05 -2.78 -5.56
CA GLY A 94 -16.74 -3.98 -5.06
C GLY A 94 -15.78 -5.07 -4.60
N ALA A 95 -14.55 -4.69 -4.25
CA ALA A 95 -13.51 -5.64 -3.90
C ALA A 95 -13.88 -6.30 -2.57
N LYS A 96 -13.96 -7.64 -2.58
CA LYS A 96 -14.31 -8.41 -1.39
C LYS A 96 -13.13 -8.36 -0.42
N MET A 97 -13.26 -7.52 0.61
CA MET A 97 -12.33 -7.51 1.73
C MET A 97 -12.36 -8.86 2.42
N ASN A 98 -11.19 -9.48 2.56
CA ASN A 98 -11.07 -10.67 3.40
C ASN A 98 -10.95 -10.24 4.88
N VAL A 99 -11.04 -11.21 5.78
CA VAL A 99 -10.97 -10.99 7.24
C VAL A 99 -9.68 -10.25 7.63
N THR A 100 -8.56 -10.52 6.95
CA THR A 100 -7.29 -9.83 7.18
C THR A 100 -7.39 -8.33 6.87
N VAL A 101 -7.88 -7.95 5.70
CA VAL A 101 -8.04 -6.53 5.34
C VAL A 101 -9.02 -5.83 6.28
N SER A 102 -10.13 -6.49 6.64
CA SER A 102 -11.10 -5.93 7.58
C SER A 102 -10.49 -5.68 8.97
N ASN A 103 -9.71 -6.63 9.49
CA ASN A 103 -9.04 -6.46 10.79
C ASN A 103 -8.04 -5.31 10.77
N VAL A 104 -7.24 -5.19 9.71
CA VAL A 104 -6.27 -4.09 9.57
C VAL A 104 -6.97 -2.74 9.37
N LEU A 105 -8.11 -2.71 8.66
CA LEU A 105 -8.93 -1.51 8.53
C LEU A 105 -9.47 -1.02 9.88
N ILE A 106 -9.99 -1.94 10.69
CA ILE A 106 -10.50 -1.62 12.03
C ILE A 106 -9.37 -1.11 12.92
N ASP A 107 -8.21 -1.79 12.93
CA ASP A 107 -7.02 -1.33 13.65
C ASP A 107 -6.59 0.09 13.21
N PHE A 108 -6.55 0.35 11.90
CA PHE A 108 -6.26 1.66 11.37
C PHE A 108 -7.20 2.75 11.90
N TYR A 109 -8.51 2.53 11.84
CA TYR A 109 -9.48 3.52 12.34
C TYR A 109 -9.43 3.67 13.86
N MET A 110 -9.14 2.60 14.61
CA MET A 110 -8.88 2.68 16.05
C MET A 110 -7.66 3.53 16.36
N LYS A 111 -6.53 3.32 15.69
CA LYS A 111 -5.29 4.08 15.92
C LYS A 111 -5.39 5.54 15.46
N CYS A 112 -6.25 5.84 14.49
CA CYS A 112 -6.53 7.20 14.04
C CYS A 112 -7.66 7.91 14.83
N GLY A 113 -8.30 7.23 15.79
CA GLY A 113 -9.36 7.82 16.62
C GLY A 113 -10.73 7.96 15.92
N GLU A 114 -10.93 7.27 14.80
CA GLU A 114 -12.09 7.42 13.90
C GLU A 114 -12.87 6.10 13.74
N VAL A 115 -13.12 5.42 14.86
CA VAL A 115 -13.75 4.09 14.90
C VAL A 115 -15.12 4.04 14.21
N LYS A 116 -15.87 5.15 14.21
CA LYS A 116 -17.20 5.23 13.58
C LYS A 116 -17.17 5.10 12.06
N THR A 117 -16.03 5.37 11.41
CA THR A 117 -15.88 5.31 9.94
C THR A 117 -15.40 3.94 9.45
N ALA A 118 -15.13 3.00 10.36
CA ALA A 118 -14.61 1.67 10.03
C ALA A 118 -15.67 0.69 9.50
N ARG A 119 -16.96 1.03 9.58
CA ARG A 119 -18.10 0.15 9.34
C ARG A 119 -18.83 0.47 8.05
#